data_AF-A0A973PR02-F1
#
_entry.id   AF-A0A973PR02-F1
#
_cell.length_a   1.000
_cell.length_b   1.000
_cell.length_c   1.000
_cell.angle_alpha   90.00
_cell.angle_beta   90.00
_cell.angle_gamma   90.00
#
_symmetry.space_group_name_H-M   'P 1'
#
loop_
_entity.id
_entity.type
_entity.pdbx_description
1 polymer ?
#
loop_
_entity_poly.entity_id
_entity_poly.type
_entity_poly.pdbx_seq_one_letter_code
_entity_poly.pdbx_strand_id
1 'polypeptide(L)'
;MTGYSGPVDGYYAAWASLVRQASVLDDLAERATAAQAELRAAFDRDRHALGNDQYGAELAKKLPAMESDIFAAISAHIAELEHTAGGLRANARNYEAAEQPSSAR
;
A
#
# COMPACT_ATOMS: atom_id res chain seq x y z
N MET A 1 27.36 39.56 -16.02
CA MET A 1 26.03 39.41 -15.43
C MET A 1 25.67 37.94 -15.53
N THR A 2 26.12 37.14 -14.56
CA THR A 2 25.95 35.69 -14.52
C THR A 2 24.57 35.41 -13.93
N GLY A 3 23.65 34.92 -14.76
CA GLY A 3 22.33 34.47 -14.32
C GLY A 3 22.51 33.30 -13.36
N TYR A 4 22.02 33.47 -12.14
CA TYR A 4 21.96 32.41 -11.14
C TYR A 4 20.84 31.45 -11.54
N SER A 5 21.18 30.30 -12.14
CA SER A 5 20.26 29.15 -12.19
C SER A 5 20.12 28.62 -10.77
N GLY A 6 19.08 29.09 -10.07
CA GLY A 6 18.63 28.47 -8.83
C GLY A 6 18.18 27.02 -9.05
N PRO A 7 17.81 26.30 -7.98
CA PRO A 7 17.66 24.83 -7.90
C PRO A 7 16.44 24.24 -8.63
N VAL A 8 16.03 24.81 -9.76
CA VAL A 8 14.81 24.43 -10.51
C VAL A 8 14.89 23.02 -11.09
N ASP A 9 16.09 22.47 -11.30
CA ASP A 9 16.23 21.08 -11.77
C ASP A 9 16.10 20.05 -10.64
N GLY A 10 16.35 20.45 -9.38
CA GLY A 10 16.39 19.55 -8.24
C GLY A 10 15.01 19.20 -7.68
N TYR A 11 14.11 20.18 -7.64
CA TYR A 11 12.77 20.00 -7.07
C TYR A 11 11.85 19.21 -8.00
N TYR A 12 11.88 19.48 -9.30
CA TYR A 12 11.15 18.68 -10.29
C TYR A 12 11.57 17.20 -10.29
N ALA A 13 12.87 16.91 -10.21
CA ALA A 13 13.37 15.54 -10.13
C ALA A 13 12.91 14.83 -8.85
N ALA A 14 12.89 15.53 -7.72
CA ALA A 14 12.39 15.01 -6.45
C ALA A 14 10.87 14.75 -6.50
N TRP A 15 10.09 15.68 -7.03
CA TRP A 15 8.65 15.51 -7.26
C TRP A 15 8.35 14.25 -8.10
N ALA A 16 8.98 14.14 -9.26
CA ALA A 16 8.76 13.02 -10.17
C ALA A 16 9.16 11.67 -9.54
N SER A 17 10.19 11.67 -8.69
CA SER A 17 10.60 10.49 -7.94
C SER A 17 9.54 10.06 -6.90
N LEU A 18 9.00 11.01 -6.14
CA LEU A 18 7.98 10.75 -5.12
C LEU A 18 6.68 10.23 -5.75
N VAL A 19 6.26 10.80 -6.87
CA VAL A 19 5.08 10.33 -7.62
C VAL A 19 5.28 8.90 -8.11
N ARG A 20 6.44 8.59 -8.71
CA ARG A 20 6.74 7.21 -9.15
C ARG A 20 6.73 6.21 -7.99
N GLN A 21 7.34 6.57 -6.86
CA GLN A 21 7.36 5.71 -5.68
C GLN A 21 5.96 5.49 -5.11
N ALA A 22 5.14 6.54 -5.06
CA ALA A 22 3.74 6.42 -4.65
C ALA A 22 2.93 5.48 -5.55
N SER A 23 3.19 5.50 -6.86
CA SER A 23 2.55 4.57 -7.82
C SER A 23 2.97 3.12 -7.58
N VAL A 24 4.25 2.87 -7.30
CA VAL A 24 4.73 1.50 -6.98
C VAL A 24 4.06 0.95 -5.72
N LEU A 25 3.84 1.80 -4.72
CA LEU A 25 3.17 1.40 -3.48
C LEU A 25 1.67 1.15 -3.69
N ASP A 26 0.99 1.94 -4.53
CA ASP A 26 -0.39 1.68 -4.94
C ASP A 26 -0.51 0.32 -5.66
N ASP A 27 0.37 0.05 -6.63
CA ASP A 27 0.37 -1.23 -7.35
C ASP A 27 0.57 -2.41 -6.38
N LEU A 28 1.41 -2.23 -5.36
CA LEU A 28 1.62 -3.26 -4.34
C LEU A 28 0.39 -3.44 -3.45
N ALA A 29 -0.28 -2.35 -3.05
CA ALA A 29 -1.52 -2.41 -2.27
C ALA A 29 -2.65 -3.09 -3.06
N GLU A 30 -2.76 -2.83 -4.36
CA GLU A 30 -3.73 -3.48 -5.25
C GLU A 30 -3.46 -4.99 -5.34
N ARG A 31 -2.20 -5.38 -5.55
CA ARG A 31 -1.80 -6.81 -5.57
C ARG A 31 -2.06 -7.50 -4.24
N ALA A 32 -1.76 -6.84 -3.12
CA ALA A 32 -2.02 -7.38 -1.79
C ALA A 32 -3.53 -7.56 -1.53
N THR A 33 -4.34 -6.61 -1.99
CA THR A 33 -5.81 -6.70 -1.92
C THR A 33 -6.35 -7.86 -2.76
N ALA A 34 -5.84 -8.04 -3.98
CA ALA A 34 -6.21 -9.17 -4.83
C ALA A 34 -5.83 -10.51 -4.18
N ALA A 35 -4.61 -10.62 -3.65
CA ALA A 35 -4.16 -11.81 -2.92
C ALA A 35 -5.00 -12.09 -1.67
N GLN A 36 -5.42 -11.04 -0.94
CA GLN A 36 -6.33 -11.18 0.21
C GLN A 36 -7.67 -11.78 -0.22
N ALA A 37 -8.23 -11.30 -1.34
CA ALA A 37 -9.50 -11.82 -1.88
C ALA A 37 -9.39 -13.27 -2.33
N GLU A 38 -8.31 -13.63 -3.03
CA GLU A 38 -8.04 -15.02 -3.45
C GLU A 38 -7.88 -15.95 -2.25
N LEU A 39 -7.14 -15.50 -1.22
CA LEU A 39 -6.96 -16.26 0.01
C LEU A 39 -8.30 -16.46 0.72
N ARG A 40 -9.16 -15.43 0.79
CA ARG A 40 -10.50 -15.53 1.37
C ARG A 40 -11.35 -16.57 0.65
N ALA A 41 -11.35 -16.56 -0.68
CA ALA A 41 -12.05 -17.55 -1.47
C ALA A 41 -11.51 -18.98 -1.22
N ALA A 42 -10.20 -19.14 -1.03
CA ALA A 42 -9.61 -20.44 -0.69
C ALA A 42 -10.05 -20.93 0.70
N PHE A 43 -10.02 -20.06 1.72
CA PHE A 43 -10.53 -20.39 3.07
C PHE A 43 -12.00 -20.79 3.02
N ASP A 44 -12.84 -20.05 2.29
CA ASP A 44 -14.27 -20.33 2.19
C ASP A 44 -14.53 -21.66 1.45
N ARG A 45 -13.77 -21.97 0.39
CA ARG A 45 -13.84 -23.26 -0.33
C ARG A 45 -13.44 -24.43 0.57
N ASP A 46 -12.33 -24.29 1.28
CA ASP A 46 -11.68 -25.40 1.97
C ASP A 46 -12.23 -25.61 3.40
N ARG A 47 -13.02 -24.67 3.93
CA ARG A 47 -13.69 -24.78 5.24
C ARG A 47 -14.54 -26.04 5.39
N HIS A 48 -15.13 -26.52 4.28
CA HIS A 48 -15.95 -27.74 4.27
C HIS A 48 -15.16 -29.04 4.08
N ALA A 49 -13.85 -28.96 3.82
CA ALA A 49 -12.98 -30.11 3.56
C ALA A 49 -12.26 -30.62 4.81
N LEU A 50 -12.39 -29.95 5.96
CA LEU A 50 -11.81 -30.40 7.23
C LEU A 50 -12.49 -31.71 7.65
N GLY A 51 -11.74 -32.81 7.58
CA GLY A 51 -12.25 -34.17 7.81
C GLY A 51 -12.78 -34.41 9.24
N ASN A 52 -13.60 -35.46 9.37
CA ASN A 52 -14.23 -35.88 10.64
C ASN A 52 -13.26 -36.59 11.62
N ASP A 53 -11.96 -36.45 11.43
CA ASP A 53 -10.97 -37.01 12.35
C ASP A 53 -10.66 -36.02 13.51
N GLN A 54 -9.97 -36.51 14.53
CA GLN A 54 -9.62 -35.71 15.70
C GLN A 54 -8.75 -34.49 15.33
N TYR A 55 -7.94 -34.60 14.27
CA TYR A 55 -7.08 -33.52 13.80
C TYR A 55 -7.89 -32.42 13.11
N GLY A 56 -8.80 -32.78 12.21
CA GLY A 56 -9.72 -31.87 11.53
C GLY A 56 -10.67 -31.16 12.50
N ALA A 57 -11.14 -31.86 13.54
CA ALA A 57 -11.96 -31.25 14.60
C ALA A 57 -11.19 -30.22 15.44
N GLU A 58 -9.92 -30.49 15.77
CA GLU A 58 -9.06 -29.51 16.46
C GLU A 58 -8.65 -28.34 15.56
N LEU A 59 -8.39 -28.61 14.28
CA LEU A 59 -8.08 -27.57 13.30
C LEU A 59 -9.30 -26.66 13.07
N ALA A 60 -10.51 -27.22 12.96
CA ALA A 60 -11.75 -26.44 12.83
C ALA A 60 -11.99 -25.48 14.00
N LYS A 61 -11.51 -25.79 15.21
CA LYS A 61 -11.60 -24.88 16.37
C LYS A 61 -10.63 -23.70 16.27
N LYS A 62 -9.42 -23.93 15.75
CA LYS A 62 -8.35 -22.93 15.70
C LYS A 62 -8.38 -22.11 14.42
N LEU A 63 -8.92 -22.67 13.34
CA LEU A 63 -8.92 -22.06 12.01
C LEU A 63 -9.56 -20.67 12.01
N PRO A 64 -10.70 -20.39 12.69
CA PRO A 64 -11.28 -19.04 12.69
C PRO A 64 -10.36 -17.98 13.30
N ALA A 65 -9.64 -18.32 14.38
CA ALA A 65 -8.70 -17.40 15.01
C ALA A 65 -7.47 -17.16 14.12
N MET A 66 -6.90 -18.24 13.56
CA MET A 66 -5.79 -18.14 12.59
C MET A 66 -6.19 -17.33 11.35
N GLU A 67 -7.39 -17.59 10.81
CA GLU A 67 -7.96 -16.87 9.68
C GLU A 67 -8.07 -15.38 10.01
N SER A 68 -8.65 -15.03 11.16
CA SER A 68 -8.74 -13.65 11.63
C SER A 68 -7.37 -12.96 11.74
N ASP A 69 -6.39 -13.61 12.35
CA ASP A 69 -5.05 -13.03 12.54
C ASP A 69 -4.33 -12.81 11.20
N ILE A 70 -4.46 -13.77 10.26
CA ILE A 70 -3.89 -13.66 8.92
C ILE A 70 -4.51 -12.47 8.17
N PHE A 71 -5.84 -12.36 8.16
CA PHE A 71 -6.51 -11.26 7.47
C PHE A 71 -6.24 -9.90 8.12
N ALA A 72 -6.14 -9.84 9.45
CA ALA A 72 -5.78 -8.63 10.16
C ALA A 72 -4.36 -8.15 9.79
N ALA A 73 -3.39 -9.06 9.71
CA ALA A 73 -2.02 -8.74 9.30
C ALA A 73 -1.95 -8.23 7.86
N ILE A 74 -2.67 -8.87 6.93
CA ILE A 74 -2.71 -8.43 5.52
C ILE A 74 -3.35 -7.05 5.40
N SER A 75 -4.48 -6.81 6.08
CA SER A 75 -5.14 -5.50 6.08
C SER A 75 -4.27 -4.40 6.69
N ALA A 76 -3.53 -4.69 7.77
CA ALA A 76 -2.59 -3.74 8.35
C ALA A 76 -1.47 -3.37 7.36
N HIS A 77 -0.95 -4.36 6.61
CA HIS A 77 0.07 -4.10 5.60
C HIS A 77 -0.47 -3.26 4.43
N ILE A 78 -1.67 -3.56 3.92
CA ILE A 78 -2.32 -2.75 2.88
C ILE A 78 -2.47 -1.29 3.35
N ALA A 79 -2.96 -1.08 4.58
CA ALA A 79 -3.13 0.25 5.14
C ALA A 79 -1.79 1.02 5.27
N GLU A 80 -0.70 0.32 5.60
CA GLU A 80 0.64 0.92 5.65
C GLU A 80 1.13 1.38 4.27
N LEU A 81 0.89 0.57 3.23
CA LEU A 81 1.23 0.91 1.85
C LEU A 81 0.46 2.14 1.37
N GLU A 82 -0.86 2.15 1.58
CA GLU A 82 -1.74 3.28 1.21
C GLU A 82 -1.35 4.56 1.96
N HIS A 83 -1.07 4.44 3.27
CA HIS A 83 -0.62 5.57 4.09
C HIS A 83 0.70 6.15 3.58
N THR A 84 1.67 5.29 3.28
CA THR A 84 2.98 5.70 2.77
C THR A 84 2.86 6.35 1.39
N ALA A 85 2.08 5.75 0.49
CA ALA A 85 1.81 6.32 -0.83
C ALA A 85 1.13 7.70 -0.73
N GLY A 86 0.16 7.85 0.18
CA GLY A 86 -0.49 9.11 0.51
C GLY A 86 0.50 10.18 0.98
N GLY A 87 1.41 9.82 1.90
CA GLY A 87 2.48 10.70 2.38
C GLY A 87 3.43 11.15 1.27
N LEU A 88 3.84 10.24 0.38
CA LEU A 88 4.67 10.57 -0.78
C LEU A 88 3.97 11.56 -1.73
N ARG A 89 2.67 11.37 -2.01
CA ARG A 89 1.88 12.30 -2.82
C ARG A 89 1.75 13.68 -2.18
N ALA A 90 1.51 13.73 -0.87
CA ALA A 90 1.44 14.98 -0.13
C ALA A 90 2.78 15.74 -0.20
N ASN A 91 3.90 15.03 -0.02
CA ASN A 91 5.24 15.61 -0.16
C ASN A 91 5.51 16.07 -1.59
N ALA A 92 5.13 15.29 -2.60
CA ALA A 92 5.25 15.71 -4.00
C ALA A 92 4.52 17.03 -4.23
N ARG A 93 3.24 17.16 -3.83
CA ARG A 93 2.49 18.41 -3.97
C ARG A 93 3.17 19.60 -3.30
N ASN A 94 3.83 19.41 -2.16
CA ASN A 94 4.59 20.47 -1.50
C ASN A 94 5.79 20.93 -2.35
N TYR A 95 6.50 20.00 -2.99
CA TYR A 95 7.59 20.35 -3.91
C TYR A 95 7.10 21.05 -5.17
N GLU A 96 5.99 20.59 -5.77
CA GLU A 96 5.35 21.25 -6.92
C GLU A 96 4.91 22.68 -6.60
N ALA A 97 4.30 22.89 -5.42
CA ALA A 97 3.90 24.21 -4.97
C ALA A 97 5.10 25.14 -4.70
N ALA A 98 6.21 24.61 -4.20
CA ALA A 98 7.45 25.37 -4.03
C ALA A 98 8.08 25.79 -5.37
N GLU A 99 7.81 25.05 -6.43
CA GLU A 99 8.31 25.28 -7.79
C GLU A 99 7.44 26.25 -8.60
N GLN A 100 6.22 26.53 -8.14
CA GLN A 100 5.40 27.65 -8.61
C GLN A 100 5.72 28.89 -7.74
N PRO A 101 6.71 29.73 -8.09
CA PRO A 101 6.83 31.01 -7.43
C PRO A 101 5.51 31.75 -7.64
N SER A 102 4.95 32.33 -6.58
CA SER A 102 3.80 33.21 -6.69
C SER A 102 4.08 34.23 -7.78
N SER A 103 3.48 34.06 -8.96
CA SER A 103 3.24 35.16 -9.88
C SER A 103 2.13 36.03 -9.30
N ALA A 104 2.34 36.52 -8.08
CA ALA A 104 1.53 37.52 -7.43
C ALA A 104 2.27 38.84 -7.59
N ARG A 105 1.68 39.67 -8.44
CA ARG A 105 1.97 41.07 -8.74
C ARG A 105 2.26 41.93 -7.52
#